data_AF-A0A7J6API1-F1
#
_entry.id   AF-A0A7J6API1-F1
#
_cell.length_a   1.000
_cell.length_b   1.000
_cell.length_c   1.000
_cell.angle_alpha   90.00
_cell.angle_beta   90.00
_cell.angle_gamma   90.00
#
_symmetry.space_group_name_H-M   'P 1'
#
loop_
_entity.id
_entity.type
_entity.pdbx_description
1 polymer ?
#
loop_
_entity_poly.entity_id
_entity_poly.type
_entity_poly.pdbx_seq_one_letter_code
_entity_poly.pdbx_strand_id
1 'polypeptide(L)'
;MVKNHKFSKMVIYMESCHSGSMLYQLSERNVYGVTACKPDDKDYACFLDETRNTCLADLFSYVWLNHTERVNTCSTSFGQQFIYVKEQVSKAAKKKGESQTPCNYGDMGMLKVMLSEFLGVSFASFFKRYMPKPLDFLLSDVVDTTEVPLIIQENRIKNEQDPEKRQALQRQYDDLKRKRKIVDEALQKIAERTNASRALTEKREVTQTYKLKLVAEHFRKNLFNWEKEQV
;
A
#
# COMPACT_ATOMS: atom_id res chain seq x y z
N MET A 1 2.84 -4.41 -24.22
CA MET A 1 1.88 -3.37 -24.65
C MET A 1 2.55 -2.28 -25.48
N VAL A 2 3.66 -1.70 -25.01
CA VAL A 2 4.45 -0.69 -25.76
C VAL A 2 4.84 -1.16 -27.16
N LYS A 3 5.47 -2.34 -27.29
CA LYS A 3 5.88 -2.93 -28.59
C LYS A 3 4.74 -3.09 -29.60
N ASN A 4 3.50 -3.19 -29.11
CA ASN A 4 2.32 -3.40 -29.96
C ASN A 4 1.49 -2.12 -30.09
N HIS A 5 2.03 -0.96 -29.71
CA HIS A 5 1.40 0.35 -29.83
C HIS A 5 -0.04 0.43 -29.28
N LYS A 6 -0.31 -0.28 -28.18
CA LYS A 6 -1.66 -0.35 -27.60
C LYS A 6 -2.12 0.90 -26.85
N PHE A 7 -1.22 1.88 -26.66
CA PHE A 7 -1.51 3.14 -25.98
C PHE A 7 -0.53 4.22 -26.43
N SER A 8 -0.96 5.49 -26.37
CA SER A 8 -0.09 6.65 -26.59
C SER A 8 0.78 6.92 -25.36
N LYS A 9 0.13 7.05 -24.19
CA LYS A 9 0.76 7.19 -22.87
C LYS A 9 0.01 6.33 -21.84
N MET A 10 0.69 5.91 -20.79
CA MET A 10 0.13 5.13 -19.68
C MET A 10 0.58 5.69 -18.34
N VAL A 11 -0.33 5.71 -17.38
CA VAL A 11 -0.05 6.11 -16.00
C VAL A 11 -0.45 4.98 -15.06
N ILE A 12 0.43 4.64 -14.12
CA ILE A 12 0.23 3.55 -13.15
C ILE A 12 0.34 4.15 -11.74
N TYR A 13 -0.71 3.99 -10.93
CA TYR A 13 -0.68 4.24 -9.48
C TYR A 13 -0.69 2.89 -8.79
N MET A 14 0.28 2.64 -7.91
CA MET A 14 0.45 1.35 -7.25
C MET A 14 0.45 1.52 -5.73
N GLU A 15 -0.63 1.06 -5.11
CA GLU A 15 -0.77 0.91 -3.66
C GLU A 15 -0.39 -0.53 -3.29
N SER A 16 0.75 -0.66 -2.62
CA SER A 16 1.16 -1.89 -1.92
C SER A 16 2.39 -1.60 -1.07
N CYS A 17 2.59 -2.40 -0.03
CA CYS A 17 3.90 -2.57 0.60
C CYS A 17 4.93 -2.91 -0.49
N HIS A 18 6.14 -2.36 -0.37
CA HIS A 18 7.23 -2.56 -1.32
C HIS A 18 6.90 -2.18 -2.78
N SER A 19 5.86 -1.38 -3.04
CA SER A 19 5.40 -1.03 -4.40
C SER A 19 6.50 -0.43 -5.29
N GLY A 20 7.48 0.28 -4.71
CA GLY A 20 8.67 0.74 -5.42
C GLY A 20 9.44 -0.37 -6.14
N SER A 21 9.49 -1.59 -5.56
CA SER A 21 10.19 -2.75 -6.14
C SER A 21 9.57 -3.24 -7.45
N MET A 22 8.33 -2.86 -7.75
CA MET A 22 7.64 -3.24 -8.98
C MET A 22 7.96 -2.31 -10.15
N LEU A 23 8.32 -1.05 -9.87
CA LEU A 23 8.46 0.00 -10.88
C LEU A 23 9.86 0.65 -10.93
N TYR A 24 10.79 0.30 -10.03
CA TYR A 24 12.13 0.93 -10.00
C TYR A 24 12.95 0.76 -11.29
N GLN A 25 12.71 -0.29 -12.08
CA GLN A 25 13.35 -0.51 -13.40
C GLN A 25 12.49 -0.04 -14.58
N LEU A 26 11.35 0.62 -14.35
CA LEU A 26 10.50 1.13 -15.42
C LEU A 26 11.28 2.17 -16.24
N SER A 27 11.48 1.90 -17.53
CA SER A 27 12.36 2.67 -18.43
C SER A 27 11.67 3.14 -19.72
N GLU A 28 10.42 2.73 -19.90
CA GLU A 28 9.57 3.03 -21.04
C GLU A 28 9.19 4.51 -21.09
N ARG A 29 9.57 5.17 -22.19
CA ARG A 29 9.39 6.63 -22.39
C ARG A 29 7.95 7.10 -22.58
N ASN A 30 6.97 6.24 -22.40
CA ASN A 30 5.55 6.57 -22.48
C ASN A 30 4.73 5.97 -21.34
N VAL A 31 5.40 5.49 -20.29
CA VAL A 31 4.77 4.96 -19.08
C VAL A 31 5.30 5.75 -17.90
N TYR A 32 4.41 6.28 -17.08
CA TYR A 32 4.74 6.94 -15.83
C TYR A 32 4.12 6.18 -14.66
N GLY A 33 4.95 5.88 -13.66
CA GLY A 33 4.56 5.13 -12.49
C GLY A 33 4.64 5.98 -11.24
N VAL A 34 3.68 5.83 -10.33
CA VAL A 34 3.70 6.37 -8.97
C VAL A 34 3.44 5.22 -8.01
N THR A 35 4.30 5.06 -7.00
CA THR A 35 4.20 4.02 -5.99
C THR A 35 3.92 4.63 -4.63
N ALA A 36 3.18 3.91 -3.79
CA ALA A 36 2.88 4.30 -2.43
C ALA A 36 4.12 4.43 -1.55
N CYS A 37 5.13 3.62 -1.81
CA CYS A 37 6.34 3.56 -0.99
C CYS A 37 7.59 3.17 -1.81
N LYS A 38 8.77 3.24 -1.18
CA LYS A 38 10.04 2.74 -1.71
C LYS A 38 10.05 1.21 -1.79
N PRO A 39 11.00 0.59 -2.51
CA PRO A 39 11.16 -0.87 -2.52
C PRO A 39 11.24 -1.49 -1.11
N ASP A 40 11.79 -0.74 -0.16
CA ASP A 40 12.08 -1.23 1.19
C ASP A 40 11.11 -0.72 2.26
N ASP A 41 10.18 0.16 1.91
CA ASP A 41 9.20 0.73 2.83
C ASP A 41 7.90 -0.09 2.79
N LYS A 42 7.12 -0.03 3.88
CA LYS A 42 5.75 -0.51 3.93
C LYS A 42 4.76 0.60 3.55
N ASP A 43 3.51 0.23 3.30
CA ASP A 43 2.39 1.15 3.25
C ASP A 43 1.56 1.08 4.54
N TYR A 44 0.56 1.96 4.66
CA TYR A 44 -0.24 2.12 5.87
C TYR A 44 -1.70 2.31 5.50
N ALA A 45 -2.59 1.71 6.28
CA ALA A 45 -4.02 1.95 6.25
C ALA A 45 -4.39 3.21 7.05
N CYS A 46 -5.56 3.77 6.81
CA CYS A 46 -6.12 4.88 7.57
C CYS A 46 -7.65 4.78 7.74
N PHE A 47 -8.19 5.59 8.65
CA PHE A 47 -9.63 5.66 8.97
C PHE A 47 -10.19 4.34 9.47
N LEU A 48 -9.80 3.94 10.68
CA LEU A 48 -10.39 2.79 11.34
C LEU A 48 -11.82 3.13 11.78
N ASP A 49 -12.81 2.51 11.14
CA ASP A 49 -14.22 2.68 11.47
C ASP A 49 -14.62 1.66 12.53
N GLU A 50 -14.88 2.11 13.75
CA GLU A 50 -15.24 1.23 14.87
C GLU A 50 -16.57 0.48 14.63
N THR A 51 -17.51 1.10 13.91
CA THR A 51 -18.84 0.52 13.65
C THR A 51 -18.74 -0.66 12.68
N ARG A 52 -17.96 -0.52 11.61
CA ARG A 52 -17.69 -1.58 10.62
C ARG A 52 -16.55 -2.49 11.02
N ASN A 53 -15.75 -2.06 11.99
CA ASN A 53 -14.53 -2.69 12.46
C ASN A 53 -13.56 -3.05 11.33
N THR A 54 -13.20 -2.03 10.54
CA THR A 54 -12.24 -2.12 9.44
C THR A 54 -11.63 -0.75 9.14
N CYS A 55 -10.44 -0.71 8.53
CA CYS A 55 -9.93 0.51 7.91
C CYS A 55 -10.71 0.79 6.62
N LEU A 56 -11.00 2.07 6.35
CA LEU A 56 -11.80 2.48 5.19
C LEU A 56 -10.94 2.83 3.96
N ALA A 57 -9.65 3.09 4.13
CA ALA A 57 -8.75 3.42 3.03
C ALA A 57 -7.29 3.09 3.34
N ASP A 58 -6.47 3.09 2.30
CA ASP A 58 -5.01 3.14 2.40
C ASP A 58 -4.52 4.59 2.30
N LEU A 59 -3.45 4.91 3.04
CA LEU A 59 -2.96 6.27 3.22
C LEU A 59 -2.59 6.94 1.89
N PHE A 60 -1.81 6.27 1.03
CA PHE A 60 -1.41 6.84 -0.25
C PHE A 60 -2.63 7.01 -1.16
N SER A 61 -3.47 5.99 -1.26
CA SER A 61 -4.68 5.97 -2.07
C SER A 61 -5.64 7.09 -1.70
N TYR A 62 -5.94 7.24 -0.41
CA TYR A 62 -6.74 8.33 0.09
C TYR A 62 -6.15 9.69 -0.30
N VAL A 63 -4.85 9.90 -0.07
CA VAL A 63 -4.22 11.21 -0.30
C VAL A 63 -4.29 11.62 -1.78
N TRP A 64 -3.98 10.72 -2.73
CA TRP A 64 -3.98 11.10 -4.14
C TRP A 64 -5.40 11.25 -4.71
N LEU A 65 -6.34 10.39 -4.29
CA LEU A 65 -7.76 10.49 -4.69
C LEU A 65 -8.38 11.78 -4.14
N ASN A 66 -8.23 12.04 -2.84
CA ASN A 66 -8.76 13.24 -2.20
C ASN A 66 -8.14 14.52 -2.75
N HIS A 67 -6.85 14.51 -3.12
CA HIS A 67 -6.25 15.63 -3.84
C HIS A 67 -6.93 15.86 -5.20
N THR A 68 -7.14 14.79 -5.98
CA THR A 68 -7.77 14.88 -7.31
C THR A 68 -9.18 15.48 -7.24
N GLU A 69 -9.97 15.10 -6.23
CA GLU A 69 -11.32 15.63 -6.00
C GLU A 69 -11.34 17.12 -5.64
N ARG A 70 -10.26 17.66 -5.07
CA ARG A 70 -10.20 19.03 -4.53
C ARG A 70 -9.58 20.05 -5.49
N VAL A 71 -8.88 19.59 -6.52
CA VAL A 71 -8.17 20.46 -7.47
C VAL A 71 -8.89 20.57 -8.81
N ASN A 72 -8.54 21.61 -9.58
CA ASN A 72 -8.93 21.70 -10.98
C ASN A 72 -7.95 20.88 -11.82
N THR A 73 -8.38 19.71 -12.30
CA THR A 73 -7.52 18.77 -13.04
C THR A 73 -7.00 19.34 -14.37
N CYS A 74 -7.65 20.37 -14.94
CA CYS A 74 -7.18 21.05 -16.16
C CYS A 74 -5.99 21.99 -15.92
N SER A 75 -5.76 22.41 -14.67
CA SER A 75 -4.68 23.32 -14.29
C SER A 75 -3.68 22.70 -13.31
N THR A 76 -3.85 21.42 -12.97
CA THR A 76 -3.00 20.70 -12.04
C THR A 76 -2.27 19.58 -12.78
N SER A 77 -0.94 19.56 -12.70
CA SER A 77 -0.12 18.54 -13.35
C SER A 77 0.13 17.32 -12.45
N PHE A 78 0.54 16.21 -13.06
CA PHE A 78 1.02 15.04 -12.30
C PHE A 78 2.18 15.36 -11.37
N GLY A 79 3.08 16.27 -11.78
CA GLY A 79 4.20 16.69 -10.94
C GLY A 79 3.72 17.43 -9.68
N GLN A 80 2.74 18.33 -9.81
CA GLN A 80 2.16 19.02 -8.68
C GLN A 80 1.44 18.05 -7.73
N GLN A 81 0.66 17.11 -8.27
CA GLN A 81 0.03 16.08 -7.45
C GLN A 81 1.08 15.21 -6.75
N PHE A 82 2.12 14.77 -7.44
CA PHE A 82 3.14 13.91 -6.83
C PHE A 82 3.86 14.60 -5.66
N ILE A 83 4.21 15.88 -5.80
CA ILE A 83 4.81 16.66 -4.71
C ILE A 83 3.87 16.68 -3.50
N TYR A 84 2.59 17.02 -3.72
CA TYR A 84 1.59 17.04 -2.65
C TYR A 84 1.44 15.67 -1.98
N VAL A 85 1.27 14.60 -2.77
CA VAL A 85 1.06 13.24 -2.28
C VAL A 85 2.27 12.78 -1.45
N LYS A 86 3.49 12.99 -1.97
CA LYS A 86 4.72 12.63 -1.28
C LYS A 86 4.83 13.35 0.07
N GLU A 87 4.55 14.65 0.10
CA GLU A 87 4.59 15.44 1.33
C GLU A 87 3.56 14.98 2.37
N GLN A 88 2.30 14.81 1.98
CA GLN A 88 1.22 14.45 2.91
C GLN A 88 1.39 13.03 3.46
N VAL A 89 1.71 12.05 2.61
CA VAL A 89 1.93 10.66 3.02
C VAL A 89 3.14 10.56 3.95
N SER A 90 4.29 11.14 3.58
CA SER A 90 5.49 11.07 4.41
C SER A 90 5.31 11.81 5.74
N LYS A 91 4.58 12.93 5.76
CA LYS A 91 4.25 13.63 7.02
C LYS A 91 3.33 12.81 7.91
N ALA A 92 2.34 12.14 7.33
CA ALA A 92 1.38 11.30 8.06
C ALA A 92 2.05 10.08 8.71
N ALA A 93 2.86 9.34 7.94
CA ALA A 93 3.63 8.22 8.47
C ALA A 93 4.61 8.68 9.56
N LYS A 94 5.34 9.79 9.33
CA LYS A 94 6.29 10.32 10.31
C LYS A 94 5.65 10.71 11.64
N LYS A 95 4.39 11.18 11.65
CA LYS A 95 3.65 11.47 12.89
C LYS A 95 3.43 10.23 13.76
N LYS A 96 3.50 9.03 13.19
CA LYS A 96 3.43 7.74 13.89
C LYS A 96 4.80 7.15 14.23
N GLY A 97 5.89 7.84 13.91
CA GLY A 97 7.25 7.31 14.06
C GLY A 97 7.68 6.38 12.92
N GLU A 98 6.92 6.38 11.83
CA GLU A 98 7.02 5.43 10.73
C GLU A 98 7.53 6.07 9.43
N SER A 99 7.93 5.27 8.45
CA SER A 99 8.42 5.73 7.14
C SER A 99 7.59 5.17 5.99
N GLN A 100 6.93 6.07 5.26
CA GLN A 100 6.31 5.79 3.96
C GLN A 100 6.69 6.92 2.99
N THR A 101 7.42 6.59 1.92
CA THR A 101 7.85 7.59 0.93
C THR A 101 7.35 7.23 -0.48
N PRO A 102 6.32 7.93 -0.99
CA PRO A 102 5.91 7.77 -2.37
C PRO A 102 7.04 8.08 -3.35
N CYS A 103 7.12 7.26 -4.41
CA CYS A 103 8.14 7.38 -5.46
C CYS A 103 7.48 7.47 -6.83
N ASN A 104 8.20 7.98 -7.82
CA ASN A 104 7.76 7.96 -9.21
C ASN A 104 8.87 7.47 -10.14
N TYR A 105 8.47 6.86 -11.25
CA TYR A 105 9.36 6.13 -12.17
C TYR A 105 8.90 6.27 -13.63
N GLY A 106 9.76 5.87 -14.57
CA GLY A 106 9.47 5.91 -16.01
C GLY A 106 9.62 7.30 -16.62
N ASP A 107 8.68 7.69 -17.48
CA ASP A 107 8.73 8.95 -18.23
C ASP A 107 8.45 10.18 -17.34
N MET A 108 9.53 10.85 -16.91
CA MET A 108 9.44 12.10 -16.13
C MET A 108 8.90 13.30 -16.93
N GLY A 109 8.80 13.18 -18.26
CA GLY A 109 8.07 14.15 -19.09
C GLY A 109 6.60 14.29 -18.66
N MET A 110 6.04 13.22 -18.09
CA MET A 110 4.67 13.18 -17.58
C MET A 110 4.41 14.14 -16.42
N LEU A 111 5.44 14.61 -15.71
CA LEU A 111 5.26 15.58 -14.60
C LEU A 111 4.67 16.92 -15.05
N LYS A 112 4.79 17.25 -16.35
CA LYS A 112 4.25 18.47 -16.95
C LYS A 112 2.83 18.28 -17.51
N VAL A 113 2.37 17.04 -17.61
CA VAL A 113 1.06 16.69 -18.17
C VAL A 113 -0.03 16.97 -17.14
N MET A 114 -1.14 17.55 -17.59
CA MET A 114 -2.29 17.86 -16.74
C MET A 114 -3.04 16.59 -16.37
N LEU A 115 -3.55 16.53 -15.13
CA LEU A 115 -4.33 15.39 -14.64
C LEU A 115 -5.55 15.11 -15.53
N SER A 116 -6.14 16.16 -16.12
CA SER A 116 -7.32 16.04 -16.98
C SER A 116 -7.12 15.16 -18.21
N GLU A 117 -5.88 14.97 -18.68
CA GLU A 117 -5.60 14.09 -19.83
C GLU A 117 -5.89 12.60 -19.53
N PHE A 118 -5.88 12.20 -18.25
CA PHE A 118 -6.06 10.80 -17.83
C PHE A 118 -7.23 10.60 -16.88
N LEU A 119 -7.42 11.53 -15.95
CA LEU A 119 -8.44 11.45 -14.91
C LEU A 119 -9.73 12.20 -15.30
N GLY A 120 -9.74 12.83 -16.48
CA GLY A 120 -10.85 13.62 -16.96
C GLY A 120 -10.94 15.00 -16.31
N VAL A 121 -11.87 15.80 -16.83
CA VAL A 121 -12.12 17.15 -16.32
C VAL A 121 -12.90 17.05 -15.01
N SER A 122 -12.27 17.46 -13.92
CA SER A 122 -12.97 17.63 -12.65
C SER A 122 -13.74 18.94 -12.70
N PHE A 123 -15.06 18.82 -12.64
CA PHE A 123 -15.95 19.97 -12.47
C PHE A 123 -16.04 20.41 -11.00
N ALA A 124 -15.18 19.93 -10.09
CA ALA A 124 -15.18 20.35 -8.68
C ALA A 124 -15.05 21.88 -8.53
N SER A 125 -14.38 22.56 -9.48
CA SER A 125 -14.36 24.02 -9.57
C SER A 125 -15.69 24.65 -9.99
N PHE A 126 -16.48 23.99 -10.84
CA PHE A 126 -17.83 24.39 -11.27
C PHE A 126 -18.90 24.09 -10.20
N PHE A 127 -18.83 22.92 -9.57
CA PHE A 127 -19.78 22.47 -8.55
C PHE A 127 -19.42 22.90 -7.13
N LYS A 128 -18.33 23.65 -6.93
CA LYS A 128 -17.93 24.23 -5.62
C LYS A 128 -19.05 25.05 -4.95
N ARG A 129 -20.04 25.51 -5.74
CA ARG A 129 -21.21 26.26 -5.29
C ARG A 129 -22.38 25.38 -4.82
N TYR A 130 -22.41 24.09 -5.19
CA TYR A 130 -23.52 23.16 -4.92
C TYR A 130 -23.12 21.89 -4.18
N MET A 131 -21.83 21.55 -4.17
CA MET A 131 -21.33 20.42 -3.39
C MET A 131 -21.09 20.87 -1.94
N PRO A 132 -21.51 20.07 -0.95
CA PRO A 132 -21.06 20.30 0.42
C PRO A 132 -19.53 20.36 0.40
N LYS A 133 -18.95 21.27 1.21
CA LYS A 133 -17.50 21.30 1.38
C LYS A 133 -17.06 19.86 1.67
N PRO A 134 -16.09 19.31 0.94
CA PRO A 134 -15.59 17.98 1.23
C PRO A 134 -15.25 17.97 2.71
N LEU A 135 -15.84 17.03 3.45
CA LEU A 135 -15.57 16.90 4.87
C LEU A 135 -14.05 16.85 4.99
N ASP A 136 -13.47 17.78 5.75
CA ASP A 136 -12.06 17.68 6.10
C ASP A 136 -11.93 16.52 7.07
N PHE A 137 -11.93 15.31 6.50
CA PHE A 137 -11.51 14.12 7.21
C PHE A 137 -10.07 14.36 7.60
N LEU A 138 -9.89 14.80 8.85
CA LEU A 138 -8.60 14.86 9.47
C LEU A 138 -8.06 13.44 9.43
N LEU A 139 -6.99 13.24 8.66
CA LEU A 139 -6.35 11.94 8.52
C LEU A 139 -6.13 11.35 9.92
N SER A 140 -6.79 10.23 10.18
CA SER A 140 -6.80 9.54 11.48
C SER A 140 -6.36 8.10 11.30
N ASP A 141 -5.98 7.48 12.42
CA ASP A 141 -5.78 6.03 12.51
C ASP A 141 -4.83 5.48 11.45
N VAL A 142 -3.70 6.16 11.24
CA VAL A 142 -2.61 5.62 10.42
C VAL A 142 -2.05 4.39 11.12
N VAL A 143 -2.22 3.23 10.48
CA VAL A 143 -1.92 1.90 11.02
C VAL A 143 -1.10 1.12 9.98
N ASP A 144 -0.10 0.35 10.43
CA ASP A 144 0.63 -0.57 9.54
C ASP A 144 -0.36 -1.57 8.94
N THR A 145 -0.41 -1.66 7.61
CA THR A 145 -1.33 -2.56 6.89
C THR A 145 -1.24 -4.00 7.39
N THR A 146 -0.05 -4.46 7.83
CA THR A 146 0.12 -5.80 8.37
C THR A 146 -0.52 -6.00 9.73
N GLU A 147 -0.81 -4.94 10.50
CA GLU A 147 -1.42 -5.03 11.83
C GLU A 147 -2.95 -4.94 11.81
N VAL A 148 -3.54 -4.52 10.69
CA VAL A 148 -4.99 -4.34 10.55
C VAL A 148 -5.79 -5.60 10.96
N PRO A 149 -5.44 -6.83 10.53
CA PRO A 149 -6.19 -8.03 10.91
C PRO A 149 -6.17 -8.31 12.42
N LEU A 150 -5.05 -8.03 13.10
CA LEU A 150 -4.93 -8.19 14.54
C LEU A 150 -5.79 -7.16 15.29
N ILE A 151 -5.75 -5.90 14.86
CA ILE A 151 -6.56 -4.81 15.46
C ILE A 151 -8.06 -5.10 15.31
N ILE A 152 -8.48 -5.56 14.13
CA ILE A 152 -9.89 -5.94 13.90
C ILE A 152 -10.31 -7.06 14.87
N GLN A 153 -9.46 -8.05 15.09
CA GLN A 153 -9.76 -9.14 16.03
C GLN A 153 -9.75 -8.68 17.49
N GLU A 154 -8.81 -7.81 17.89
CA GLU A 154 -8.81 -7.20 19.23
C GLU A 154 -10.10 -6.43 19.51
N ASN A 155 -10.58 -5.65 18.54
CA ASN A 155 -11.83 -4.94 18.65
C ASN A 155 -13.03 -5.90 18.78
N ARG A 156 -13.04 -7.02 18.05
CA ARG A 156 -14.09 -8.05 18.19
C ARG A 156 -14.10 -8.64 19.60
N ILE A 157 -12.93 -8.99 20.14
CA ILE A 157 -12.79 -9.54 21.49
C ILE A 157 -13.28 -8.53 22.53
N LYS A 158 -12.86 -7.26 22.40
CA LYS A 158 -13.21 -6.18 23.33
C LYS A 158 -14.72 -5.90 23.37
N ASN A 159 -15.38 -5.94 22.22
CA ASN A 159 -16.78 -5.56 22.10
C ASN A 159 -17.76 -6.74 22.30
N GLU A 160 -17.29 -7.98 22.21
CA GLU A 160 -18.10 -9.18 22.43
C GLU A 160 -18.51 -9.31 23.90
N GLN A 161 -19.80 -9.53 24.16
CA GLN A 161 -20.38 -9.65 25.50
C GLN A 161 -20.51 -11.11 25.95
N ASP A 162 -20.67 -12.03 25.00
CA ASP A 162 -20.78 -13.47 25.23
C ASP A 162 -19.41 -14.07 25.58
N PRO A 163 -19.24 -14.67 26.78
CA PRO A 163 -17.95 -15.24 27.19
C PRO A 163 -17.43 -16.37 26.30
N GLU A 164 -18.31 -17.22 25.77
CA GLU A 164 -17.91 -18.36 24.92
C GLU A 164 -17.45 -17.86 23.55
N LYS A 165 -18.18 -16.90 22.97
CA LYS A 165 -17.78 -16.26 21.71
C LYS A 165 -16.49 -15.47 21.88
N ARG A 166 -16.34 -14.74 23.00
CA ARG A 166 -15.10 -14.02 23.31
C ARG A 166 -13.92 -14.97 23.40
N GLN A 167 -14.08 -16.13 24.05
CA GLN A 167 -13.05 -17.16 24.11
C GLN A 167 -12.72 -17.73 22.72
N ALA A 168 -13.73 -17.95 21.86
CA ALA A 168 -13.51 -18.39 20.49
C ALA A 168 -12.73 -17.36 19.65
N LEU A 169 -13.06 -16.06 19.77
CA LEU A 169 -12.34 -14.96 19.14
C LEU A 169 -10.89 -14.86 19.64
N GLN A 170 -10.66 -15.04 20.94
CA GLN A 170 -9.32 -15.08 21.50
C GLN A 170 -8.48 -16.22 20.89
N ARG A 171 -9.06 -17.41 20.73
CA ARG A 171 -8.37 -18.53 20.05
C ARG A 171 -8.02 -18.19 18.60
N GLN A 172 -8.88 -17.48 17.88
CA GLN A 172 -8.59 -17.03 16.52
C GLN A 172 -7.44 -16.01 16.49
N TYR A 173 -7.45 -15.05 17.40
CA TYR A 173 -6.36 -14.07 17.55
C TYR A 173 -5.01 -14.74 17.88
N ASP A 174 -5.03 -15.70 18.81
CA ASP A 174 -3.82 -16.45 19.17
C ASP A 174 -3.31 -17.32 18.01
N ASP A 175 -4.22 -17.85 17.17
CA ASP A 175 -3.86 -18.58 15.95
C ASP A 175 -3.18 -17.68 14.91
N LEU A 176 -3.66 -16.45 14.71
CA LEU A 176 -3.00 -15.46 13.83
C LEU A 176 -1.56 -15.17 14.29
N LYS A 177 -1.38 -14.89 15.59
CA LYS A 177 -0.04 -14.68 16.16
C LYS A 177 0.85 -15.91 16.05
N ARG A 178 0.30 -17.10 16.28
CA ARG A 178 1.03 -18.36 16.15
C ARG A 178 1.50 -18.58 14.71
N LYS A 179 0.65 -18.32 13.71
CA LYS A 179 1.01 -18.43 12.29
C LYS A 179 2.16 -17.49 11.91
N ARG A 180 2.11 -16.22 12.33
CA ARG A 180 3.23 -15.28 12.14
C ARG A 180 4.55 -15.84 12.69
N LYS A 181 4.51 -16.30 13.94
CA LYS A 181 5.67 -16.90 14.61
C LYS A 181 6.20 -18.13 13.87
N ILE A 182 5.33 -19.01 13.37
CA ILE A 182 5.74 -20.19 12.59
C ILE A 182 6.48 -19.78 11.32
N VAL A 183 5.98 -18.77 10.61
CA VAL A 183 6.63 -18.23 9.40
C VAL A 183 8.00 -17.65 9.74
N ASP A 184 8.10 -16.83 10.78
CA ASP A 184 9.37 -16.23 11.23
C ASP A 184 10.40 -17.29 11.62
N GLU A 185 10.01 -18.29 12.42
CA GLU A 185 10.88 -19.39 12.82
C GLU A 185 11.34 -20.24 11.63
N ALA A 186 10.45 -20.45 10.66
CA ALA A 186 10.80 -21.22 9.46
C ALA A 186 11.80 -20.46 8.58
N LEU A 187 11.61 -19.15 8.37
CA LEU A 187 12.57 -18.31 7.66
C LEU A 187 13.92 -18.27 8.37
N GLN A 188 13.92 -18.19 9.70
CA GLN A 188 15.15 -18.27 10.50
C GLN A 188 15.88 -19.60 10.30
N LYS A 189 15.18 -20.73 10.40
CA LYS A 189 15.77 -22.07 10.18
C LYS A 189 16.29 -22.25 8.75
N ILE A 190 15.63 -21.68 7.76
CA ILE A 190 16.11 -21.68 6.36
C ILE A 190 17.40 -20.89 6.25
N ALA A 191 17.46 -19.69 6.83
CA ALA A 191 18.66 -18.85 6.81
C ALA A 191 19.85 -19.52 7.52
N GLU A 192 19.61 -20.20 8.65
CA GLU A 192 20.62 -20.99 9.36
C GLU A 192 21.13 -22.17 8.51
N ARG A 193 20.22 -22.96 7.92
CA ARG A 193 20.59 -24.11 7.08
C ARG A 193 21.33 -23.72 5.80
N THR A 194 21.09 -22.51 5.29
CA THR A 194 21.72 -22.00 4.08
C THR A 194 22.96 -21.14 4.37
N ASN A 195 23.37 -21.00 5.64
CA ASN A 195 24.43 -20.09 6.08
C ASN A 195 24.25 -18.65 5.57
N ALA A 196 22.99 -18.21 5.48
CA ALA A 196 22.58 -16.93 4.92
C ALA A 196 21.90 -16.04 5.96
N SER A 197 22.40 -16.00 7.21
CA SER A 197 21.77 -15.24 8.31
C SER A 197 21.58 -13.74 7.99
N ARG A 198 22.46 -13.15 7.17
CA ARG A 198 22.32 -11.77 6.70
C ARG A 198 21.11 -11.54 5.78
N ALA A 199 20.58 -12.58 5.14
CA ALA A 199 19.42 -12.50 4.25
C ALA A 199 18.12 -12.13 4.98
N LEU A 200 18.07 -12.25 6.31
CA LEU A 200 16.91 -11.85 7.11
C LEU A 200 16.83 -10.33 7.35
N THR A 201 17.95 -9.62 7.22
CA THR A 201 18.05 -8.19 7.51
C THR A 201 18.42 -7.36 6.29
N GLU A 202 19.19 -7.93 5.36
CA GLU A 202 19.58 -7.25 4.13
C GLU A 202 18.45 -7.21 3.13
N LYS A 203 18.20 -6.01 2.59
CA LYS A 203 17.34 -5.82 1.43
C LYS A 203 18.22 -5.67 0.20
N ARG A 204 18.05 -6.57 -0.77
CA ARG A 204 18.84 -6.61 -2.00
C ARG A 204 17.90 -6.53 -3.20
N GLU A 205 18.40 -5.91 -4.27
CA GLU A 205 17.72 -5.90 -5.55
C GLU A 205 17.47 -7.33 -6.05
N VAL A 206 16.24 -7.60 -6.47
CA VAL A 206 15.85 -8.89 -7.05
C VAL A 206 16.22 -8.89 -8.54
N THR A 207 17.36 -9.49 -8.87
CA THR A 207 17.83 -9.61 -10.25
C THR A 207 17.38 -10.89 -10.95
N GLN A 208 17.10 -11.97 -10.19
CA GLN A 208 16.71 -13.29 -10.71
C GLN A 208 15.24 -13.60 -10.42
N THR A 209 14.33 -12.79 -10.95
CA THR A 209 12.88 -12.84 -10.68
C THR A 209 12.24 -14.21 -10.94
N TYR A 210 12.68 -14.95 -11.98
CA TYR A 210 12.20 -16.31 -12.24
C TYR A 210 12.53 -17.28 -11.09
N LYS A 211 13.75 -17.22 -10.54
CA LYS A 211 14.12 -18.07 -9.40
C LYS A 211 13.38 -17.66 -8.14
N LEU A 212 13.21 -16.35 -7.91
CA LEU A 212 12.40 -15.86 -6.79
C LEU A 212 10.97 -16.41 -6.89
N LYS A 213 10.36 -16.39 -8.07
CA LYS A 213 9.03 -16.96 -8.30
C LYS A 213 8.99 -18.45 -7.94
N LEU A 214 9.97 -19.25 -8.34
CA LEU A 214 10.03 -20.67 -8.00
C LEU A 214 10.13 -20.89 -6.48
N VAL A 215 10.99 -20.12 -5.79
CA VAL A 215 11.15 -20.20 -4.34
C VAL A 215 9.87 -19.77 -3.63
N ALA A 216 9.26 -18.66 -4.05
CA ALA A 216 8.00 -18.16 -3.49
C ALA A 216 6.87 -19.19 -3.67
N GLU A 217 6.71 -19.78 -4.86
CA GLU A 217 5.72 -20.82 -5.11
C GLU A 217 5.98 -22.09 -4.29
N HIS A 218 7.25 -22.48 -4.13
CA HIS A 218 7.60 -23.62 -3.29
C HIS A 218 7.25 -23.35 -1.82
N PHE A 219 7.59 -22.16 -1.30
CA PHE A 219 7.24 -21.74 0.05
C PHE A 219 5.72 -21.71 0.27
N ARG A 220 4.98 -21.14 -0.68
CA ARG A 220 3.51 -21.05 -0.64
C ARG A 220 2.84 -22.41 -0.56
N LYS A 221 3.31 -23.37 -1.36
CA LYS A 221 2.70 -24.70 -1.48
C LYS A 221 3.06 -25.64 -0.35
N ASN A 222 4.26 -25.51 0.22
CA ASN A 222 4.81 -26.50 1.15
C ASN A 222 4.92 -26.01 2.59
N LEU A 223 4.86 -24.69 2.84
CA LEU A 223 5.05 -24.15 4.17
C LEU A 223 3.90 -23.24 4.62
N PHE A 224 3.62 -22.18 3.87
CA PHE A 224 2.63 -21.18 4.29
C PHE A 224 1.88 -20.59 3.10
N ASN A 225 0.57 -20.81 3.01
CA ASN A 225 -0.22 -20.33 1.89
C ASN A 225 -0.94 -19.02 2.22
N TRP A 226 -0.29 -17.90 1.92
CA TRP A 226 -0.82 -16.55 2.13
C TRP A 226 -2.11 -16.21 1.36
N GLU A 227 -2.53 -17.03 0.39
CA GLU A 227 -3.83 -16.84 -0.29
C GLU A 227 -5.00 -17.44 0.50
N LYS A 228 -4.74 -18.45 1.33
CA LYS A 228 -5.75 -19.18 2.11
C LYS A 228 -5.71 -18.83 3.59
N GLU A 229 -4.53 -18.50 4.08
CA GLU A 229 -4.29 -18.17 5.46
C GLU A 229 -4.27 -16.65 5.58
N GLN A 230 -5.37 -16.06 6.07
CA GLN A 230 -5.37 -14.66 6.49
C GLN A 230 -4.42 -14.53 7.69
N VAL A 231 -3.48 -13.58 7.62
CA VAL A 231 -2.47 -13.27 8.66
C VAL A 231 -2.67 -11.85 9.14
#